data_AF-A0A1M4PKX6-F1
#
_entry.id   AF-A0A1M4PKX6-F1
#
_cell.length_a   1.000
_cell.length_b   1.000
_cell.length_c   1.000
_cell.angle_alpha   90.00
_cell.angle_beta   90.00
_cell.angle_gamma   90.00
#
_symmetry.space_group_name_H-M   'P 1'
#
loop_
_entity.id
_entity.type
_entity.pdbx_description
1 polymer ?
#
loop_
_entity_poly.entity_id
_entity_poly.type
_entity_poly.pdbx_seq_one_letter_code
_entity_poly.pdbx_strand_id
1 'polypeptide(L)'
;MYQALYRQYRPKTFDEVLGQEHITTTLKNQIQKGNIGHAYLFSGTKGTGKTSTAKIFSRAVNCLNPVEGNPCNECEICKGILDESIMDIIEMDAASNNSVDDIRELRDKVVYPPARAKYKIYIVDEVHMLSKGAFNALLKTLEVTP
;
A
#
# COMPACT_ATOMS: atom_id res chain seq x y z
N MET A 1 -2.25 26.70 5.43
CA MET A 1 -1.33 26.27 4.35
C MET A 1 -2.19 25.80 3.18
N TYR A 2 -2.06 26.39 1.99
CA TYR A 2 -2.85 26.01 0.81
C TYR A 2 -2.44 24.61 0.34
N GLN A 3 -3.37 23.67 0.29
CA GLN A 3 -3.13 22.31 -0.19
C GLN A 3 -3.66 22.18 -1.62
N ALA A 4 -2.87 21.61 -2.52
CA ALA A 4 -3.31 21.37 -3.88
C ALA A 4 -4.55 20.45 -3.91
N LEU A 5 -5.53 20.78 -4.76
CA LEU A 5 -6.83 20.09 -4.82
C LEU A 5 -6.69 18.56 -4.94
N TYR A 6 -5.78 18.08 -5.78
CA TYR A 6 -5.57 16.63 -5.97
C TYR A 6 -5.07 15.90 -4.71
N ARG A 7 -4.44 16.62 -3.77
CA ARG A 7 -4.06 16.05 -2.46
C ARG A 7 -5.22 16.15 -1.46
N GLN A 8 -5.95 17.26 -1.49
CA GLN A 8 -7.09 17.49 -0.61
C GLN A 8 -8.22 16.49 -0.87
N TYR A 9 -8.50 16.20 -2.14
CA TYR A 9 -9.57 15.29 -2.59
C TYR A 9 -9.06 13.89 -2.95
N ARG A 10 -7.89 13.49 -2.42
CA ARG A 10 -7.40 12.12 -2.60
C ARG A 10 -8.36 11.16 -1.86
N PRO A 11 -8.87 10.10 -2.52
CA PRO A 11 -9.89 9.25 -1.92
C PRO A 11 -9.36 8.54 -0.67
N LYS A 12 -10.22 8.49 0.36
CA LYS A 12 -9.94 7.86 1.66
C LYS A 12 -10.64 6.52 1.83
N THR A 13 -11.59 6.20 0.98
CA THR A 13 -12.33 4.95 0.96
C THR A 13 -12.38 4.41 -0.47
N PHE A 14 -12.69 3.12 -0.64
CA PHE A 14 -12.85 2.53 -1.96
C PHE A 14 -14.04 3.11 -2.71
N ASP A 15 -15.07 3.56 -1.99
CA ASP A 15 -16.27 4.14 -2.58
C ASP A 15 -16.04 5.54 -3.17
N GLU A 16 -14.97 6.21 -2.75
CA GLU A 16 -14.51 7.48 -3.32
C GLU A 16 -13.62 7.30 -4.57
N VAL A 17 -13.25 6.07 -4.93
CA VAL A 17 -12.44 5.80 -6.12
C VAL A 17 -13.34 5.75 -7.36
N LEU A 18 -13.15 6.69 -8.28
CA LEU A 18 -14.00 6.83 -9.46
C LEU A 18 -13.56 5.89 -10.61
N GLY A 19 -14.54 5.22 -11.23
CA GLY A 19 -14.37 4.46 -12.47
C GLY A 19 -13.63 3.13 -12.34
N GLN A 20 -13.37 2.65 -11.11
CA GLN A 20 -12.64 1.39 -10.84
C GLN A 20 -13.48 0.39 -10.03
N GLU A 21 -14.80 0.40 -10.20
CA GLU A 21 -15.78 -0.37 -9.41
C GLU A 21 -15.47 -1.86 -9.34
N HIS A 22 -15.07 -2.47 -10.46
CA HIS A 22 -14.73 -3.89 -10.51
C HIS A 22 -13.52 -4.21 -9.61
N ILE A 23 -12.51 -3.33 -9.59
CA ILE A 23 -11.29 -3.49 -8.80
C ILE A 23 -11.61 -3.26 -7.33
N THR A 24 -12.30 -2.16 -7.00
CA THR A 24 -12.64 -1.82 -5.62
C THR A 24 -13.56 -2.86 -4.99
N THR A 25 -14.54 -3.38 -5.73
CA THR A 25 -15.41 -4.48 -5.27
C THR A 25 -14.60 -5.74 -4.94
N THR A 26 -13.64 -6.09 -5.80
CA THR A 26 -12.78 -7.27 -5.59
C THR A 26 -11.95 -7.12 -4.32
N LEU A 27 -11.34 -5.95 -4.10
CA LEU A 27 -10.54 -5.67 -2.91
C LEU A 27 -11.39 -5.64 -1.63
N LYS A 28 -12.57 -4.99 -1.66
CA LYS A 28 -13.53 -5.01 -0.55
C LYS A 28 -13.92 -6.45 -0.18
N ASN A 29 -14.21 -7.29 -1.17
CA ASN A 29 -14.54 -8.69 -0.95
C ASN A 29 -13.38 -9.50 -0.35
N GLN A 30 -12.14 -9.26 -0.77
CA GLN A 30 -10.97 -9.92 -0.19
C GLN A 30 -10.79 -9.58 1.29
N ILE A 31 -10.98 -8.31 1.65
CA ILE A 31 -10.90 -7.83 3.05
C ILE A 31 -11.99 -8.48 3.90
N GLN A 32 -13.23 -8.49 3.42
CA GLN A 32 -14.35 -9.10 4.15
C GLN A 32 -14.16 -10.60 4.37
N LYS A 33 -13.56 -11.30 3.39
CA LYS A 33 -13.28 -12.75 3.49
C LYS A 33 -11.99 -13.08 4.22
N GLY A 34 -11.19 -12.08 4.59
CA GLY A 34 -9.86 -12.28 5.18
C GLY A 34 -8.85 -12.96 4.24
N ASN A 35 -9.11 -12.95 2.92
CA ASN A 35 -8.25 -13.57 1.91
C ASN A 35 -7.30 -12.52 1.31
N ILE A 36 -6.28 -12.15 2.08
CA ILE A 36 -5.29 -11.15 1.71
C ILE A 36 -4.05 -11.84 1.12
N GLY A 37 -3.70 -11.47 -0.12
CA GLY A 37 -2.48 -11.93 -0.77
C GLY A 37 -1.23 -11.25 -0.19
N HIS A 38 -0.07 -11.87 -0.40
CA HIS A 38 1.22 -11.31 0.02
C HIS A 38 1.73 -10.22 -0.92
N ALA A 39 1.28 -10.21 -2.18
CA ALA A 39 1.70 -9.23 -3.19
C ALA A 39 0.54 -8.81 -4.10
N TYR A 40 0.47 -7.51 -4.38
CA TYR A 40 -0.52 -6.89 -5.26
C TYR A 40 0.19 -5.98 -6.27
N LEU A 41 -0.11 -6.16 -7.57
CA LEU A 41 0.38 -5.29 -8.63
C LEU A 41 -0.77 -4.42 -9.14
N PHE A 42 -0.68 -3.11 -8.88
CA PHE A 42 -1.59 -2.13 -9.46
C PHE A 42 -0.99 -1.58 -10.75
N SER A 43 -1.56 -1.92 -11.90
CA SER A 43 -1.10 -1.48 -13.22
C SER A 43 -2.11 -0.56 -13.90
N GLY A 44 -1.63 0.38 -14.71
CA GLY A 44 -2.46 1.34 -15.43
C GLY A 44 -1.72 2.64 -15.72
N THR A 45 -2.32 3.52 -16.53
CA THR A 45 -1.73 4.81 -16.89
C THR A 45 -1.59 5.72 -15.66
N LYS A 46 -0.74 6.75 -15.75
CA LYS A 46 -0.57 7.74 -14.67
C LYS A 46 -1.91 8.45 -14.39
N GLY A 47 -2.22 8.65 -13.11
CA GLY A 47 -3.44 9.34 -12.69
C GLY A 47 -4.69 8.46 -12.52
N THR A 48 -4.64 7.16 -12.82
CA THR A 48 -5.77 6.22 -12.68
C THR A 48 -6.05 5.77 -11.24
N GLY A 49 -5.37 6.34 -10.24
CA GLY A 49 -5.63 6.03 -8.83
C GLY A 49 -4.89 4.82 -8.26
N LYS A 50 -3.85 4.29 -8.95
CA LYS A 50 -3.04 3.15 -8.49
C LYS A 50 -2.54 3.29 -7.05
N THR A 51 -1.71 4.31 -6.78
CA THR A 51 -1.13 4.58 -5.46
C THR A 51 -2.22 4.92 -4.43
N SER A 52 -3.28 5.63 -4.84
CA SER A 52 -4.41 5.94 -3.94
C SER A 52 -5.14 4.67 -3.50
N THR A 53 -5.42 3.75 -4.43
CA THR A 53 -6.07 2.47 -4.15
C THR A 53 -5.19 1.59 -3.26
N ALA A 54 -3.88 1.53 -3.52
CA ALA A 54 -2.92 0.83 -2.68
C ALA A 54 -2.93 1.36 -1.23
N LYS A 55 -2.96 2.68 -1.03
CA LYS A 55 -3.05 3.30 0.31
C LYS A 55 -4.38 3.04 1.00
N ILE A 56 -5.49 3.01 0.28
CA ILE A 56 -6.80 2.67 0.86
C ILE A 56 -6.78 1.20 1.31
N PHE A 57 -6.28 0.31 0.45
CA PHE A 57 -6.18 -1.12 0.75
C PHE A 57 -5.27 -1.40 1.95
N SER A 58 -4.10 -0.76 2.03
CA SER A 58 -3.18 -0.94 3.15
C SER A 58 -3.80 -0.53 4.49
N ARG A 59 -4.57 0.57 4.51
CA ARG A 59 -5.36 0.97 5.69
C ARG A 59 -6.48 -0.01 5.99
N ALA A 60 -7.21 -0.48 4.98
CA ALA A 60 -8.38 -1.33 5.17
C ALA A 60 -8.01 -2.70 5.73
N VAL A 61 -6.90 -3.28 5.25
CA VAL A 61 -6.33 -4.54 5.73
C VAL A 61 -5.87 -4.46 7.19
N ASN A 62 -5.39 -3.29 7.61
CA ASN A 62 -4.93 -3.02 8.98
C ASN A 62 -6.00 -2.39 9.90
N CYS A 63 -7.19 -2.10 9.36
CA CYS A 63 -8.25 -1.44 10.10
C CYS A 63 -8.81 -2.36 11.20
N LEU A 64 -9.01 -1.81 12.41
CA LEU A 64 -9.60 -2.56 13.51
C LEU A 64 -11.09 -2.82 13.31
N ASN A 65 -11.79 -1.88 12.66
CA ASN A 65 -13.25 -1.90 12.48
C ASN A 65 -13.61 -1.63 11.01
N PRO A 66 -13.24 -2.49 10.04
CA PRO A 66 -13.54 -2.24 8.63
C PRO A 66 -15.05 -2.24 8.36
N VAL A 67 -15.51 -1.36 7.48
CA VAL A 67 -16.95 -1.20 7.14
C VAL A 67 -17.15 -1.61 5.69
N GLU A 68 -17.79 -2.76 5.46
CA GLU A 68 -17.99 -3.33 4.11
C GLU A 68 -16.68 -3.48 3.31
N GLY A 69 -15.55 -3.70 3.99
CA GLY A 69 -14.22 -3.77 3.36
C GLY A 69 -13.53 -2.41 3.16
N ASN A 70 -14.16 -1.30 3.54
CA ASN A 70 -13.48 0.00 3.63
C ASN A 70 -12.73 0.15 4.95
N PRO A 71 -11.66 0.98 4.99
CA PRO A 71 -11.11 1.45 6.26
C PRO A 71 -12.11 2.41 6.93
N CYS A 72 -12.30 2.30 8.25
CA CYS A 72 -13.21 3.20 8.96
C CYS A 72 -12.68 4.63 9.09
N ASN A 73 -11.35 4.83 8.93
CA ASN A 73 -10.68 6.12 9.10
C ASN A 73 -10.81 6.77 10.49
N GLU A 74 -11.36 6.04 11.48
CA GLU A 74 -11.62 6.56 12.83
C GLU A 74 -10.87 5.82 13.96
N CYS A 75 -10.54 4.55 13.75
CA CYS A 75 -9.77 3.76 14.71
C CYS A 75 -8.32 4.25 14.80
N GLU A 76 -7.64 3.90 15.89
CA GLU A 76 -6.26 4.33 16.14
C GLU A 76 -5.29 3.92 15.03
N ILE A 77 -5.48 2.76 14.41
CA ILE A 77 -4.63 2.31 13.31
C ILE A 77 -4.88 3.14 12.05
N CYS A 78 -6.14 3.37 11.66
CA CYS A 78 -6.42 4.19 10.48
C CYS A 78 -5.98 5.64 10.67
N LYS A 79 -6.22 6.23 11.85
CA LYS A 79 -5.75 7.59 12.17
C LYS A 79 -4.23 7.66 12.14
N GLY A 80 -3.56 6.69 12.77
CA GLY A 80 -2.10 6.62 12.81
C GLY A 80 -1.45 6.42 11.44
N ILE A 81 -2.11 5.73 10.51
CA ILE A 81 -1.64 5.62 9.12
C ILE A 81 -1.91 6.93 8.35
N LEU A 82 -3.04 7.60 8.58
CA LEU A 82 -3.40 8.85 7.89
C LEU A 82 -2.54 10.04 8.31
N ASP A 83 -2.09 10.08 9.57
CA ASP A 83 -1.20 11.12 10.11
C ASP A 83 0.28 10.73 10.10
N GLU A 84 0.61 9.57 9.52
CA GLU A 84 1.97 9.02 9.38
C GLU A 84 2.68 8.74 10.72
N SER A 85 1.95 8.65 11.85
CA SER A 85 2.53 8.25 13.14
C SER A 85 2.76 6.73 13.28
N ILE A 86 2.09 5.91 12.47
CA ILE A 86 2.33 4.46 12.37
C ILE A 86 3.22 4.18 11.17
N MET A 87 4.44 3.68 11.45
CA MET A 87 5.47 3.40 10.45
C MET A 87 5.39 1.98 9.84
N ASP A 88 4.27 1.28 10.03
CA ASP A 88 4.06 -0.07 9.46
C ASP A 88 3.66 -0.05 7.99
N ILE A 89 3.36 1.13 7.43
CA ILE A 89 3.15 1.35 6.00
C ILE A 89 4.36 2.11 5.47
N ILE A 90 5.21 1.43 4.70
CA ILE A 90 6.43 2.01 4.13
C ILE A 90 6.20 2.28 2.65
N GLU A 91 6.35 3.54 2.26
CA GLU A 91 6.26 3.96 0.86
C GLU A 91 7.68 4.18 0.30
N MET A 92 7.94 3.59 -0.87
CA MET A 92 9.18 3.75 -1.60
C MET A 92 8.88 4.14 -3.04
N ASP A 93 9.41 5.28 -3.49
CA ASP A 93 9.41 5.64 -4.91
C ASP A 93 10.60 4.96 -5.61
N ALA A 94 10.32 3.99 -6.47
CA ALA A 94 11.34 3.27 -7.22
C ALA A 94 12.00 4.14 -8.29
N ALA A 95 11.43 5.27 -8.71
CA ALA A 95 12.14 6.18 -9.62
C ALA A 95 13.38 6.80 -8.96
N SER A 96 13.31 7.01 -7.64
CA SER A 96 14.36 7.61 -6.84
C SER A 96 15.27 6.59 -6.13
N ASN A 97 14.75 5.39 -5.85
CA ASN A 97 15.43 4.33 -5.09
C ASN A 97 15.51 3.03 -5.93
N ASN A 98 16.18 3.09 -7.09
CA ASN A 98 16.19 2.00 -8.08
C ASN A 98 17.41 1.06 -8.01
N SER A 99 18.31 1.27 -7.04
CA SER A 99 19.56 0.52 -6.96
C SER A 99 19.37 -0.83 -6.26
N VAL A 100 20.35 -1.72 -6.45
CA VAL A 100 20.38 -3.02 -5.76
C VAL A 100 20.49 -2.82 -4.24
N ASP A 101 21.23 -1.80 -3.81
CA ASP A 101 21.48 -1.56 -2.38
C ASP A 101 20.22 -1.03 -1.68
N ASP A 102 19.42 -0.19 -2.36
CA ASP A 102 18.11 0.25 -1.83
C ASP A 102 17.18 -0.94 -1.54
N ILE A 103 17.11 -1.91 -2.46
CA ILE A 103 16.28 -3.11 -2.29
C ILE A 103 16.86 -4.07 -1.24
N ARG A 104 18.19 -4.14 -1.09
CA ARG A 104 18.82 -4.92 -0.02
C ARG A 104 18.45 -4.35 1.35
N GLU A 105 18.54 -3.03 1.51
CA GLU A 105 18.13 -2.36 2.75
C GLU A 105 16.63 -2.59 3.04
N LEU A 106 15.77 -2.51 2.01
CA LEU A 106 14.36 -2.83 2.15
C LEU A 106 14.17 -4.26 2.66
N ARG A 107 14.83 -5.25 2.04
CA ARG A 107 14.72 -6.65 2.42
C ARG A 107 15.18 -6.89 3.86
N ASP A 108 16.27 -6.25 4.27
CA ASP A 108 16.80 -6.40 5.62
C ASP A 108 15.84 -5.81 6.67
N LYS A 109 14.95 -4.88 6.28
CA LYS A 109 13.87 -4.35 7.12
C LYS A 109 12.58 -5.19 7.08
N VAL A 110 12.34 -5.97 6.04
CA VAL A 110 11.10 -6.76 5.86
C VAL A 110 10.97 -7.87 6.91
N VAL A 111 12.09 -8.43 7.37
CA VAL A 111 12.10 -9.52 8.38
C VAL A 111 11.56 -9.11 9.75
N TYR A 112 11.45 -7.81 10.04
CA TYR A 112 10.93 -7.35 11.33
C TYR A 112 9.39 -7.26 11.30
N PRO A 113 8.71 -7.78 12.34
CA PRO A 113 7.25 -7.73 12.43
C PRO A 113 6.74 -6.27 12.50
N PRO A 114 5.44 -6.04 12.19
CA PRO A 114 4.83 -4.74 12.38
C PRO A 114 4.85 -4.32 13.86
N ALA A 115 4.97 -3.02 14.11
CA ALA A 115 5.07 -2.44 15.44
C ALA A 115 3.69 -2.27 16.12
N ARG A 116 2.65 -1.87 15.36
CA ARG A 116 1.30 -1.61 15.88
C ARG A 116 0.19 -2.21 15.02
N ALA A 117 0.38 -2.25 13.71
CA ALA A 117 -0.62 -2.76 12.76
C ALA A 117 -0.58 -4.30 12.66
N LYS A 118 -1.60 -4.88 12.02
CA LYS A 118 -1.67 -6.34 11.80
C LYS A 118 -0.64 -6.82 10.76
N TYR A 119 -0.41 -6.02 9.72
CA TYR A 119 0.51 -6.27 8.63
C TYR A 119 1.45 -5.09 8.44
N LYS A 120 2.72 -5.42 8.16
CA LYS A 120 3.71 -4.46 7.67
C LYS A 120 3.63 -4.44 6.14
N ILE A 121 3.29 -3.29 5.56
CA ILE A 121 2.97 -3.18 4.14
C ILE A 121 3.97 -2.26 3.46
N TYR A 122 4.58 -2.74 2.39
CA TYR A 122 5.47 -1.97 1.53
C TYR A 122 4.72 -1.57 0.25
N ILE A 123 4.64 -0.27 -0.02
CA ILE A 123 4.10 0.28 -1.27
C ILE A 123 5.27 0.78 -2.10
N VAL A 124 5.60 0.05 -3.16
CA VAL A 124 6.65 0.44 -4.11
C VAL A 124 6.00 1.10 -5.32
N ASP A 125 6.05 2.44 -5.37
CA ASP A 125 5.50 3.21 -6.49
C ASP A 125 6.48 3.20 -7.68
N GLU A 126 5.92 3.22 -8.88
CA GLU A 126 6.67 3.15 -10.16
C GLU A 126 7.72 2.01 -10.21
N VAL A 127 7.38 0.84 -9.67
CA VAL A 127 8.28 -0.34 -9.55
C VAL A 127 9.00 -0.74 -10.84
N HIS A 128 8.44 -0.40 -12.01
CA HIS A 128 9.06 -0.64 -13.32
C HIS A 128 10.37 0.16 -13.53
N MET A 129 10.63 1.18 -12.71
CA MET A 129 11.84 1.99 -12.71
C MET A 129 13.02 1.32 -11.99
N LEU A 130 12.80 0.21 -11.27
CA LEU A 130 13.87 -0.56 -10.64
C LEU A 130 14.87 -1.05 -11.69
N SER A 131 16.16 -1.00 -11.36
CA SER A 131 17.18 -1.65 -12.17
C SER A 131 16.95 -3.18 -12.22
N LYS A 132 17.43 -3.84 -13.28
CA LYS A 132 17.31 -5.31 -13.38
C LYS A 132 17.88 -6.04 -12.16
N GLY A 133 19.01 -5.55 -11.63
CA GLY A 133 19.63 -6.10 -10.43
C GLY A 133 18.73 -5.92 -9.20
N ALA A 134 18.13 -4.75 -9.04
CA ALA A 134 17.22 -4.45 -7.94
C ALA A 134 15.96 -5.33 -8.00
N PHE A 135 15.39 -5.52 -9.18
CA PHE A 135 14.24 -6.41 -9.38
C PHE A 135 14.56 -7.86 -8.99
N ASN A 136 15.71 -8.38 -9.40
CA ASN A 136 16.17 -9.73 -9.01
C ASN A 136 16.39 -9.87 -7.50
N ALA A 137 16.85 -8.82 -6.83
CA ALA A 137 16.99 -8.81 -5.38
C ALA A 137 15.62 -8.86 -4.67
N LEU A 138 14.61 -8.18 -5.23
CA LEU A 138 13.24 -8.15 -4.72
C LEU A 138 12.52 -9.50 -4.88
N LEU A 139 12.75 -10.22 -5.98
CA LEU A 139 12.10 -11.51 -6.26
C LEU A 139 12.29 -12.53 -5.13
N LYS A 140 13.49 -12.61 -4.56
CA LYS A 140 13.77 -13.52 -3.43
C LYS A 140 12.87 -13.25 -2.23
N THR A 141 12.52 -11.99 -2.00
CA THR A 141 11.63 -11.58 -0.90
C THR A 141 10.18 -11.92 -1.22
N LEU A 142 9.76 -11.74 -2.47
CA LEU A 142 8.40 -12.07 -2.91
C LEU A 142 8.13 -13.58 -2.88
N GLU A 143 9.14 -14.40 -3.19
CA GLU A 143 9.03 -15.86 -3.19
C GLU A 143 8.99 -16.48 -1.78
N VAL A 144 9.63 -15.83 -0.79
CA VAL A 144 9.80 -16.37 0.57
C VAL A 144 9.35 -15.35 1.62
N THR A 145 8.12 -14.85 1.46
CA THR A 145 7.58 -13.82 2.35
C THR A 145 7.25 -14.41 3.74
N PRO A 146 7.76 -13.82 4.85
CA PRO A 146 7.41 -14.23 6.21
C PRO A 146 5.98 -13.88 6.62
#